data_AF-A0A0C9SK58-F1
#
_entry.id   AF-A0A0C9SK58-F1
#
_cell.length_a   1.000
_cell.length_b   1.000
_cell.length_c   1.000
_cell.angle_alpha   90.00
_cell.angle_beta   90.00
_cell.angle_gamma   90.00
#
_symmetry.space_group_name_H-M   'P 1'
#
loop_
_entity.id
_entity.type
_entity.pdbx_description
1 polymer ?
#
loop_
_entity_poly.entity_id
_entity_poly.type
_entity_poly.pdbx_seq_one_letter_code
_entity_poly.pdbx_strand_id
1 'polypeptide(L)'
;GKAGGFSAGDLVQEYFNRLLEAVGEKKGIEYGADFARNVISRNLHHMAHLKKEWLDGVGLSSRSARHSDPHSNAEVRILLKEYQERELHSRRPGRSIEETDVNNFQRGMERLRKGKLQKWITKTT
;
A
#
# COMPACT_ATOMS: atom_id res chain seq x y z
N GLY A 1 -12.32 28.26 -7.81
CA GLY A 1 -11.60 27.00 -7.53
C GLY A 1 -10.63 27.21 -6.39
N LYS A 2 -10.23 26.13 -5.69
CA LYS A 2 -9.31 26.19 -4.54
C LYS A 2 -7.86 26.31 -5.01
N ALA A 3 -7.01 27.01 -4.26
CA ALA A 3 -5.58 27.08 -4.54
C ALA A 3 -4.97 25.66 -4.58
N GLY A 4 -4.15 25.38 -5.61
CA GLY A 4 -3.61 24.03 -5.87
C GLY A 4 -4.58 23.06 -6.56
N GLY A 5 -5.82 23.48 -6.84
CA GLY A 5 -6.83 22.69 -7.55
C GLY A 5 -6.92 22.98 -9.06
N PHE A 6 -5.99 23.77 -9.59
CA PHE A 6 -5.95 24.12 -11.00
C PHE A 6 -4.70 23.51 -11.65
N SER A 7 -4.85 23.03 -12.87
CA SER A 7 -3.77 22.55 -13.71
C SER A 7 -3.92 23.19 -15.08
N ALA A 8 -2.81 23.32 -15.80
CA ALA A 8 -2.83 23.82 -17.16
C ALA A 8 -3.66 22.88 -18.05
N GLY A 9 -4.47 23.47 -18.94
CA GLY A 9 -5.49 22.71 -19.70
C GLY A 9 -4.88 21.68 -20.66
N ASP A 10 -3.69 21.97 -21.17
CA ASP A 10 -2.85 21.07 -21.96
C ASP A 10 -2.45 19.81 -21.17
N LEU A 11 -2.01 19.96 -19.91
CA LEU A 11 -1.67 18.84 -19.03
C LEU A 11 -2.89 17.97 -18.72
N VAL A 12 -4.05 18.60 -18.53
CA VAL A 12 -5.31 17.89 -18.29
C VAL A 12 -5.75 17.12 -19.54
N GLN A 13 -5.60 17.72 -20.73
CA GLN A 13 -5.92 17.06 -21.99
C GLN A 13 -4.97 15.88 -22.27
N GLU A 14 -3.65 16.05 -22.04
CA GLU A 14 -2.68 14.97 -22.18
C GLU A 14 -2.97 13.81 -21.22
N TYR A 15 -3.32 14.11 -19.96
CA TYR A 15 -3.72 13.11 -18.99
C TYR A 15 -4.92 12.27 -19.47
N PHE A 16 -5.96 12.91 -20.03
CA PHE A 16 -7.12 12.20 -20.57
C PHE A 16 -6.79 11.43 -21.85
N ASN A 17 -5.94 11.95 -22.73
CA ASN A 17 -5.52 11.21 -23.93
C ASN A 17 -4.79 9.90 -23.56
N ARG A 18 -3.85 9.95 -22.60
CA ARG A 18 -3.13 8.76 -22.10
C ARG A 18 -4.07 7.73 -21.48
N LEU A 19 -5.11 8.19 -20.76
CA LEU A 19 -6.13 7.29 -20.21
C LEU A 19 -6.95 6.61 -21.31
N LEU A 20 -7.33 7.32 -22.37
CA LEU A 20 -8.06 6.75 -23.51
C LEU A 20 -7.21 5.73 -24.27
N GLU A 21 -5.95 6.04 -24.53
CA GLU A 21 -4.98 5.14 -25.17
C GLU A 21 -4.85 3.82 -24.40
N ALA A 22 -4.64 3.90 -23.08
CA ALA A 22 -4.55 2.72 -22.21
C ALA A 22 -5.84 1.87 -22.17
N VAL A 23 -7.01 2.48 -22.40
CA VAL A 23 -8.29 1.76 -22.52
C VAL A 23 -8.42 1.08 -23.88
N GLY A 24 -8.05 1.79 -24.96
CA GLY A 24 -8.05 1.27 -26.33
C GLY A 24 -7.16 0.05 -26.49
N GLU A 25 -5.91 0.14 -26.01
CA GLU A 25 -4.91 -0.94 -26.05
C GLU A 25 -5.39 -2.23 -25.37
N LYS A 26 -6.05 -2.11 -24.21
CA LYS A 26 -6.48 -3.27 -23.41
C LYS A 26 -7.75 -3.95 -23.92
N LYS A 27 -8.54 -3.27 -24.73
CA LYS A 27 -9.86 -3.75 -25.19
C LYS A 27 -9.94 -3.97 -26.68
N GLY A 28 -8.87 -3.70 -27.43
CA GLY A 28 -8.86 -3.81 -28.89
C GLY A 28 -9.86 -2.86 -29.55
N ILE A 29 -10.19 -1.76 -28.86
CA ILE A 29 -11.12 -0.75 -29.38
C ILE A 29 -10.28 0.25 -30.16
N GLU A 30 -10.66 0.48 -31.42
CA GLU A 30 -9.99 1.49 -32.24
C GLU A 30 -10.13 2.88 -31.61
N TYR A 31 -9.02 3.62 -31.60
CA TYR A 31 -8.96 4.98 -31.11
C TYR A 31 -9.82 5.86 -32.02
N GLY A 32 -11.03 6.19 -31.56
CA GLY A 32 -12.04 6.93 -32.33
C GLY A 32 -13.34 6.18 -32.61
N ALA A 33 -13.47 4.92 -32.17
CA ALA A 33 -14.73 4.20 -32.22
C ALA A 33 -15.86 5.02 -31.56
N ASP A 34 -17.07 4.94 -32.14
CA ASP A 34 -18.20 5.77 -31.70
C ASP A 34 -18.48 5.65 -30.20
N PHE A 35 -18.37 4.42 -29.67
CA PHE A 35 -18.48 4.14 -28.25
C PHE A 35 -17.38 4.79 -27.40
N ALA A 36 -16.12 4.76 -27.85
CA ALA A 36 -15.01 5.38 -27.13
C ALA A 36 -15.16 6.91 -27.11
N ARG A 37 -15.57 7.50 -28.22
CA ARG A 37 -15.78 8.94 -28.34
C ARG A 37 -16.99 9.42 -27.56
N ASN A 38 -18.14 8.77 -27.68
CA ASN A 38 -19.40 9.31 -27.15
C ASN A 38 -19.69 8.86 -25.72
N VAL A 39 -19.15 7.72 -25.28
CA VAL A 39 -19.47 7.13 -23.97
C VAL A 39 -18.27 7.19 -23.02
N ILE A 40 -17.12 6.68 -23.43
CA ILE A 40 -15.94 6.56 -22.56
C ILE A 40 -15.30 7.93 -22.31
N SER A 41 -15.04 8.71 -23.36
CA SER A 41 -14.32 9.99 -23.23
C SER A 41 -15.01 11.00 -22.29
N ARG A 42 -16.34 11.05 -22.31
CA ARG A 42 -17.15 11.96 -21.50
C ARG A 42 -17.12 11.62 -20.01
N ASN A 43 -16.89 10.34 -19.68
CA ASN A 43 -16.92 9.82 -18.32
C ASN A 43 -15.54 9.36 -17.84
N LEU A 44 -14.49 9.64 -18.60
CA LEU A 44 -13.16 9.05 -18.42
C LEU A 44 -12.58 9.32 -17.02
N HIS A 45 -12.80 10.55 -16.52
CA HIS A 45 -12.41 10.92 -15.16
C HIS A 45 -13.03 9.98 -14.12
N HIS A 46 -14.35 9.82 -14.14
CA HIS A 46 -15.05 8.96 -13.18
C HIS A 46 -14.68 7.48 -13.37
N MET A 47 -14.59 7.01 -14.61
CA MET A 47 -14.19 5.62 -14.89
C MET A 47 -12.78 5.29 -14.40
N ALA A 48 -11.84 6.23 -14.52
CA ALA A 48 -10.48 6.05 -13.99
C ALA A 48 -10.46 5.92 -12.45
N HIS A 49 -11.36 6.65 -11.77
CA HIS A 49 -11.49 6.60 -10.31
C HIS A 49 -12.25 5.38 -9.80
N LEU A 50 -13.23 4.85 -10.55
CA LEU A 50 -14.03 3.69 -10.13
C LEU A 50 -13.18 2.50 -9.71
N LYS A 51 -12.12 2.18 -10.46
CA LYS A 51 -11.22 1.07 -10.09
C LYS A 51 -10.61 1.29 -8.71
N LYS A 52 -10.16 2.51 -8.41
CA LYS A 52 -9.55 2.85 -7.13
C LYS A 52 -10.59 2.81 -6.00
N GLU A 53 -11.77 3.39 -6.23
CA GLU A 53 -12.86 3.39 -5.25
C GLU A 53 -13.34 1.98 -4.91
N TRP A 54 -13.46 1.11 -5.91
CA TRP A 54 -13.85 -0.27 -5.70
C TRP A 54 -12.79 -1.05 -4.93
N LEU A 55 -11.52 -0.93 -5.32
CA LEU A 55 -10.42 -1.56 -4.59
C LEU A 55 -10.37 -1.09 -3.13
N ASP A 56 -10.62 0.19 -2.88
CA ASP A 56 -10.66 0.74 -1.54
C ASP A 56 -11.86 0.23 -0.73
N GLY A 57 -13.05 0.19 -1.34
CA GLY A 57 -14.27 -0.30 -0.71
C GLY A 57 -14.20 -1.78 -0.30
N VAL A 58 -13.41 -2.60 -1.01
CA VAL A 58 -13.19 -4.02 -0.64
C VAL A 58 -11.90 -4.24 0.17
N GLY A 59 -11.19 -3.17 0.55
CA GLY A 59 -9.94 -3.27 1.32
C GLY A 59 -8.76 -3.89 0.55
N LEU A 60 -8.82 -3.92 -0.78
CA LEU A 60 -7.74 -4.37 -1.67
C LEU A 60 -6.92 -3.20 -2.24
N SER A 61 -7.10 -1.99 -1.72
CA SER A 61 -6.30 -0.84 -2.12
C SER A 61 -4.83 -1.05 -1.74
N SER A 62 -3.92 -0.47 -2.54
CA SER A 62 -2.49 -0.55 -2.27
C SER A 62 -2.19 0.02 -0.87
N ARG A 63 -1.44 -0.73 -0.06
CA ARG A 63 -1.04 -0.28 1.27
C ARG A 63 -0.35 1.09 1.17
N SER A 64 -0.90 2.07 1.87
CA SER A 64 -0.30 3.41 1.98
C SER A 64 1.13 3.32 2.52
N ALA A 65 2.06 4.00 1.88
CA ALA A 65 3.42 4.21 2.41
C ALA A 65 3.45 5.27 3.54
N ARG A 66 2.35 5.99 3.78
CA ARG A 66 2.24 6.88 4.93
C ARG A 66 2.07 6.04 6.19
N HIS A 67 2.95 6.27 7.15
CA HIS A 67 2.74 5.84 8.52
C HIS A 67 1.51 6.59 9.07
N SER A 68 0.43 5.88 9.33
CA SER A 68 -0.66 6.41 10.14
C SER A 68 -0.17 6.54 11.57
N ASP A 69 -0.41 7.69 12.20
CA ASP A 69 -0.21 7.84 13.63
C ASP A 69 -1.20 6.90 14.34
N PRO A 70 -0.74 5.82 15.03
CA PRO A 70 -1.62 4.85 15.66
C PRO A 70 -2.57 5.48 16.69
N HIS A 71 -2.17 6.61 17.30
CA HIS A 71 -2.97 7.30 18.30
C HIS A 71 -4.11 8.14 17.68
N SER A 72 -4.01 8.46 16.39
CA SER A 72 -5.04 9.20 15.65
C SER A 72 -6.25 8.35 15.27
N ASN A 73 -6.12 7.02 15.23
CA ASN A 73 -7.19 6.10 14.86
C ASN A 73 -7.79 5.41 16.11
N ALA A 74 -9.09 5.59 16.33
CA ALA A 74 -9.82 5.03 17.47
C ALA A 74 -9.78 3.49 17.51
N GLU A 75 -9.88 2.82 16.36
CA GLU A 75 -9.84 1.36 16.26
C GLU A 75 -8.48 0.82 16.67
N VAL A 76 -7.40 1.47 16.19
CA VAL A 76 -6.03 1.10 16.53
C VAL A 76 -5.75 1.32 18.02
N ARG A 77 -6.28 2.38 18.62
CA ARG A 77 -6.20 2.61 20.07
C ARG A 77 -6.89 1.50 20.88
N ILE A 78 -8.09 1.09 20.48
CA ILE A 78 -8.82 -0.01 21.14
C ILE A 78 -8.03 -1.31 21.02
N LEU A 79 -7.51 -1.60 19.83
CA LEU A 79 -6.68 -2.78 19.58
C LEU A 79 -5.41 -2.79 20.43
N LEU A 80 -4.69 -1.66 20.51
CA LEU A 80 -3.48 -1.52 21.33
C LEU A 80 -3.78 -1.73 22.82
N LYS A 81 -4.91 -1.22 23.31
CA LYS A 81 -5.37 -1.43 24.69
C LYS A 81 -5.61 -2.92 24.96
N GLU A 82 -6.34 -3.61 24.09
CA GLU A 82 -6.58 -5.06 24.24
C GLU A 82 -5.26 -5.86 24.20
N TYR A 83 -4.33 -5.50 23.29
CA TYR A 83 -3.00 -6.10 23.20
C TYR A 83 -2.18 -5.95 24.48
N GLN A 84 -2.32 -4.80 25.16
CA GLN A 84 -1.67 -4.52 26.42
C GLN A 84 -2.31 -5.30 27.57
N GLU A 85 -3.63 -5.23 27.71
CA GLU A 85 -4.39 -5.91 28.77
C GLU A 85 -4.25 -7.44 28.71
N ARG A 86 -4.22 -8.01 27.50
CA ARG A 86 -4.06 -9.45 27.26
C ARG A 86 -2.60 -9.89 27.23
N GLU A 87 -1.67 -8.94 27.34
CA GLU A 87 -0.23 -9.12 27.18
C GLU A 87 0.12 -9.98 25.95
N LEU A 88 -0.55 -9.73 24.82
CA LEU A 88 -0.33 -10.49 23.58
C LEU A 88 1.09 -10.27 23.00
N HIS A 89 1.72 -9.17 23.39
CA HIS A 89 3.10 -8.83 23.07
C HIS A 89 4.12 -9.61 23.91
N SER A 90 3.70 -10.28 24.97
CA SER A 90 4.56 -11.03 25.87
C SER A 90 4.41 -12.53 25.65
N ARG A 91 5.55 -13.23 25.61
CA ARG A 91 5.56 -14.70 25.54
C ARG A 91 5.11 -15.27 26.88
N ARG A 92 3.94 -15.89 26.92
CA ARG A 92 3.43 -16.59 28.10
C ARG A 92 3.56 -18.11 27.94
N PRO A 93 4.01 -18.85 28.97
CA PRO A 93 4.00 -20.31 28.96
C PRO A 93 2.59 -20.83 28.65
N GLY A 94 2.46 -21.77 27.70
CA GLY A 94 1.17 -22.35 27.29
C GLY A 94 0.50 -21.69 26.07
N ARG A 95 1.01 -20.55 25.56
CA ARG A 95 0.63 -20.03 24.23
C ARG A 95 1.64 -20.52 23.19
N SER A 96 1.36 -21.65 22.55
CA SER A 96 2.07 -22.09 21.34
C SER A 96 1.21 -21.77 20.13
N ILE A 97 1.69 -20.91 19.24
CA ILE A 97 1.24 -20.92 17.84
C ILE A 97 1.86 -22.20 17.26
N GLU A 98 1.05 -23.08 16.67
CA GLU A 98 1.47 -24.38 16.13
C GLU A 98 2.36 -24.28 14.87
N GLU A 99 3.19 -23.26 14.79
CA GLU A 99 4.33 -23.23 13.89
C GLU A 99 5.57 -23.28 14.76
N THR A 100 6.44 -24.25 14.49
CA THR A 100 7.77 -24.36 15.08
C THR A 100 8.52 -23.04 14.94
N ASP A 101 8.37 -22.17 15.94
CA ASP A 101 9.03 -20.88 15.98
C ASP A 101 10.53 -21.12 16.11
N VAL A 102 11.22 -20.93 14.99
CA VAL A 102 12.66 -21.06 14.91
C VAL A 102 13.22 -19.97 15.80
N ASN A 103 13.81 -20.33 16.94
CA ASN A 103 14.39 -19.41 17.91
C ASN A 103 15.35 -18.41 17.24
N ASN A 104 14.79 -17.30 16.77
CA ASN A 104 15.48 -16.31 15.94
C ASN A 104 16.48 -15.52 16.77
N PHE A 105 16.25 -15.42 18.08
CA PHE A 105 17.18 -14.83 19.03
C PHE A 105 18.48 -15.64 19.09
N GLN A 106 18.39 -16.96 19.33
CA GLN A 106 19.55 -17.84 19.38
C GLN A 106 20.29 -17.87 18.04
N ARG A 107 19.55 -18.00 16.94
CA ARG A 107 20.10 -17.96 15.58
C ARG A 107 20.79 -16.63 15.28
N GLY A 108 20.23 -15.52 15.76
CA GLY A 108 20.81 -14.18 15.66
C GLY A 108 22.12 -14.07 16.44
N MET A 109 22.15 -14.55 17.68
CA MET A 109 23.35 -14.56 18.52
C MET A 109 24.46 -15.43 17.95
N GLU A 110 24.14 -16.61 17.42
CA GLU A 110 25.11 -17.45 16.72
C GLU A 110 25.68 -16.76 15.49
N ARG A 111 24.83 -16.12 14.66
CA ARG A 111 25.28 -15.36 13.48
C ARG A 111 26.14 -14.16 13.85
N LEU A 112 25.83 -13.50 14.97
CA LEU A 112 26.62 -12.39 15.51
C LEU A 112 28.03 -12.88 15.87
N ARG A 113 28.12 -13.98 16.64
CA ARG A 113 29.37 -14.62 17.06
C ARG A 113 30.15 -15.23 15.90
N LYS A 114 29.48 -15.83 14.90
CA LYS A 114 30.10 -16.46 13.71
C LYS A 114 30.67 -15.46 12.69
N GLY A 115 30.72 -14.17 13.01
CA GLY A 115 31.51 -13.19 12.23
C GLY A 115 30.75 -11.96 11.74
N LYS A 116 29.44 -11.82 11.98
CA LYS A 116 28.76 -10.53 11.70
C LYS A 116 29.33 -9.40 12.57
N LEU A 117 29.69 -9.69 13.83
CA LEU A 117 30.35 -8.72 14.69
C LEU A 117 31.71 -8.31 14.12
N GLN A 118 32.52 -9.28 13.69
CA GLN A 118 33.82 -9.02 13.09
C GLN A 118 33.70 -8.15 11.83
N LYS A 119 32.79 -8.48 10.92
CA LYS A 119 32.51 -7.69 9.71
C LYS A 119 32.09 -6.25 10.01
N TRP A 120 31.33 -6.04 11.09
CA TRP A 120 30.92 -4.70 11.50
C TRP A 120 32.10 -3.90 12.02
N ILE A 121 32.93 -4.50 12.90
CA ILE A 121 34.15 -3.87 13.42
C ILE A 121 35.07 -3.43 12.28
N THR A 122 35.33 -4.29 11.28
CA THR A 122 36.16 -3.97 10.10
C THR A 122 35.57 -2.89 9.19
N LYS A 123 34.25 -2.67 9.24
CA LYS A 123 33.59 -1.62 8.45
C LYS A 123 33.62 -0.27 9.14
N THR A 124 33.64 -0.27 10.47
CA THR A 124 33.52 0.95 11.29
C THR A 124 34.88 1.45 11.80
N THR A 125 35.92 0.62 11.76
CA THR A 125 37.31 0.97 12.04
C THR A 125 38.09 1.04 10.73
#